data_AF-A0A936ASJ0-F1
#
_entry.id   AF-A0A936ASJ0-F1
#
_cell.length_a   1.000
_cell.length_b   1.000
_cell.length_c   1.000
_cell.angle_alpha   90.00
_cell.angle_beta   90.00
_cell.angle_gamma   90.00
#
_symmetry.space_group_name_H-M   'P 1'
#
loop_
_entity.id
_entity.type
_entity.pdbx_description
1 polymer ?
#
loop_
_entity_poly.entity_id
_entity_poly.type
_entity_poly.pdbx_seq_one_letter_code
_entity_poly.pdbx_strand_id
1 'polypeptide(L)'
;MATISNHPRGKEVAYQKIDSKYVGNPSRRFLANRDNGNRFHVAIDLYANYKDPVISCENGEIVSFYHFYHGAWALLVKHDDIVINYGEVDADSLKISKLKIGDKVTAGQQIGIVEE
;
A
#
# COMPACT_ATOMS: atom_id res chain seq x y z
N MET A 1 -4.27 18.86 -8.50
CA MET A 1 -3.76 17.55 -8.03
C MET A 1 -4.12 16.53 -9.07
N ALA A 2 -3.17 15.70 -9.51
CA ALA A 2 -3.50 14.57 -10.38
C ALA A 2 -4.35 13.55 -9.60
N THR A 3 -5.41 13.04 -10.20
CA THR A 3 -6.18 11.94 -9.64
C THR A 3 -5.37 10.67 -9.77
N ILE A 4 -4.96 10.06 -8.66
CA ILE A 4 -4.17 8.81 -8.64
C ILE A 4 -5.06 7.61 -8.98
N SER A 5 -6.27 7.55 -8.40
CA SER A 5 -7.26 6.52 -8.67
C SER A 5 -8.62 7.16 -8.91
N ASN A 6 -9.36 6.64 -9.88
CA ASN A 6 -10.77 7.00 -10.09
C ASN A 6 -11.74 5.99 -9.45
N HIS A 7 -11.23 5.02 -8.67
CA HIS A 7 -12.07 4.05 -7.99
C HIS A 7 -13.10 4.78 -7.10
N PRO A 8 -14.39 4.43 -7.13
CA PRO A 8 -15.45 5.18 -6.43
C PRO A 8 -15.24 5.24 -4.91
N ARG A 9 -14.48 4.27 -4.36
CA ARG A 9 -14.08 4.20 -2.95
C ARG A 9 -12.62 4.56 -2.69
N GLY A 10 -11.90 5.12 -3.67
CA GLY A 10 -10.44 5.38 -3.57
C GLY A 10 -10.04 6.40 -2.50
N LYS A 11 -11.00 7.12 -1.92
CA LYS A 11 -10.80 8.02 -0.77
C LYS A 11 -11.21 7.40 0.56
N GLU A 12 -11.67 6.15 0.57
CA GLU A 12 -12.07 5.45 1.78
C GLU A 12 -10.82 4.98 2.54
N VAL A 13 -10.73 5.39 3.81
CA VAL A 13 -9.83 4.79 4.79
C VAL A 13 -10.71 4.16 5.85
N ALA A 14 -10.60 2.85 6.03
CA ALA A 14 -11.39 2.12 7.02
C ALA A 14 -10.76 2.24 8.42
N TYR A 15 -11.59 2.56 9.43
CA TYR A 15 -11.12 2.69 10.82
C TYR A 15 -12.24 2.43 11.83
N GLN A 16 -11.86 2.24 13.10
CA GLN A 16 -12.76 2.19 14.24
C GLN A 16 -12.74 3.53 14.98
N LYS A 17 -13.91 4.11 15.22
CA LYS A 17 -14.08 5.31 16.03
C LYS A 17 -13.91 5.00 17.51
N ILE A 18 -13.71 6.04 18.31
CA ILE A 18 -13.64 5.96 19.78
C ILE A 18 -14.94 5.37 20.38
N ASP A 19 -16.10 5.61 19.74
CA ASP A 19 -17.39 5.04 20.14
C ASP A 19 -17.60 3.58 19.63
N SER A 20 -16.52 2.92 19.21
CA SER A 20 -16.49 1.56 18.67
C SER A 20 -17.25 1.33 17.36
N LYS A 21 -17.79 2.37 16.73
CA LYS A 21 -18.40 2.26 15.39
C LYS A 21 -17.34 2.23 14.31
N TYR A 22 -17.62 1.51 13.23
CA TYR A 22 -16.74 1.41 12.08
C TYR A 22 -17.10 2.41 10.98
N VAL A 23 -16.08 2.87 10.25
CA VAL A 23 -16.20 3.62 8.99
C VAL A 23 -15.54 2.81 7.88
N GLY A 24 -16.16 2.77 6.71
CA GLY A 24 -15.69 1.98 5.57
C GLY A 24 -15.86 0.47 5.79
N ASN A 25 -15.14 -0.32 5.00
CA ASN A 25 -15.11 -1.77 5.19
C ASN A 25 -14.22 -2.15 6.38
N PRO A 26 -14.78 -2.63 7.51
CA PRO A 26 -13.99 -2.90 8.69
C PRO A 26 -12.88 -3.93 8.45
N SER A 27 -13.02 -4.89 7.53
CA SER A 27 -11.96 -5.90 7.31
C SER A 27 -10.62 -5.29 6.82
N ARG A 28 -10.66 -4.11 6.22
CA ARG A 28 -9.52 -3.41 5.61
C ARG A 28 -8.78 -2.46 6.55
N ARG A 29 -9.28 -2.25 7.78
CA ARG A 29 -8.69 -1.34 8.76
C ARG A 29 -7.44 -1.94 9.41
N PHE A 30 -6.61 -1.08 9.97
CA PHE A 30 -5.55 -1.49 10.89
C PHE A 30 -6.13 -2.15 12.14
N LEU A 31 -5.53 -3.25 12.59
CA LEU A 31 -6.03 -4.13 13.66
C LEU A 31 -7.38 -4.81 13.35
N ALA A 32 -7.72 -5.00 12.07
CA ALA A 32 -8.82 -5.89 11.74
C ALA A 32 -8.53 -7.30 12.25
N ASN A 33 -9.43 -7.84 13.07
CA ASN A 33 -9.33 -9.21 13.58
C ASN A 33 -9.38 -10.21 12.40
N ARG A 34 -8.39 -11.08 12.32
CA ARG A 34 -8.32 -12.22 11.41
C ARG A 34 -8.07 -13.43 12.31
N ASP A 35 -8.87 -14.48 12.24
CA ASP A 35 -8.73 -15.65 13.12
C ASP A 35 -9.00 -15.37 14.62
N ASN A 36 -10.18 -14.83 14.93
CA ASN A 36 -10.71 -14.73 16.30
C ASN A 36 -9.77 -14.08 17.35
N GLY A 37 -8.87 -13.20 16.90
CA GLY A 37 -7.91 -12.48 17.75
C GLY A 37 -6.50 -13.07 17.76
N ASN A 38 -6.28 -14.21 17.10
CA ASN A 38 -4.95 -14.80 16.97
C ASN A 38 -4.08 -14.07 15.93
N ARG A 39 -4.71 -13.39 14.96
CA ARG A 39 -4.03 -12.57 13.96
C ARG A 39 -4.73 -11.23 13.78
N PHE A 40 -3.95 -10.21 13.48
CA PHE A 40 -4.47 -8.89 13.15
C PHE A 40 -3.95 -8.43 11.79
N HIS A 41 -4.76 -7.61 11.13
CA HIS A 41 -4.34 -6.89 9.95
C HIS A 41 -3.39 -5.75 10.36
N VAL A 42 -2.12 -5.86 10.00
CA VAL A 42 -1.05 -4.91 10.37
C VAL A 42 -0.83 -3.79 9.35
N ALA A 43 -1.80 -3.59 8.46
CA ALA A 43 -1.80 -2.56 7.42
C ALA A 43 -3.19 -1.91 7.29
N ILE A 44 -3.34 -1.04 6.30
CA ILE A 44 -4.64 -0.57 5.80
C ILE A 44 -4.74 -0.96 4.32
N ASP A 45 -5.90 -1.43 3.88
CA ASP A 45 -6.13 -1.69 2.45
C ASP A 45 -6.89 -0.52 1.85
N LEU A 46 -6.27 0.12 0.86
CA LEU A 46 -6.91 1.15 0.07
C LEU A 46 -7.64 0.51 -1.12
N TYR A 47 -8.74 1.12 -1.54
CA TYR A 47 -9.37 0.74 -2.80
C TYR A 47 -8.67 1.46 -3.95
N ALA A 48 -8.32 0.69 -4.99
CA ALA A 48 -7.75 1.19 -6.23
C ALA A 48 -8.19 0.25 -7.36
N ASN A 49 -8.06 0.69 -8.61
CA ASN A 49 -8.22 -0.18 -9.76
C ASN A 49 -6.90 -0.90 -10.04
N TYR A 50 -7.00 -2.05 -10.69
CA TYR A 50 -5.87 -2.72 -11.31
C TYR A 50 -5.02 -1.72 -12.12
N LYS A 51 -3.70 -1.77 -11.94
CA LYS A 51 -2.71 -0.87 -12.55
C LYS A 51 -2.76 0.60 -12.14
N ASP A 52 -3.59 1.00 -11.18
CA ASP A 52 -3.49 2.36 -10.63
C ASP A 52 -2.07 2.60 -10.05
N PRO A 53 -1.54 3.82 -10.12
CA PRO A 53 -0.22 4.13 -9.59
C PRO A 53 -0.13 3.93 -8.07
N VAL A 54 0.93 3.27 -7.62
CA VAL A 54 1.32 3.24 -6.21
C VAL A 54 2.37 4.31 -5.98
N ILE A 55 2.14 5.16 -4.99
CA ILE A 55 2.88 6.40 -4.77
C ILE A 55 3.64 6.34 -3.44
N SER A 56 4.89 6.80 -3.44
CA SER A 56 5.68 6.90 -2.21
C SER A 56 5.09 7.97 -1.28
N CYS A 57 4.94 7.62 -0.01
CA CYS A 57 4.34 8.49 1.00
C CYS A 57 5.29 9.64 1.34
N GLU A 58 6.59 9.37 1.37
CA GLU A 58 7.64 10.29 1.81
C GLU A 58 8.93 10.06 1.02
N ASN A 59 9.92 10.95 1.19
CA ASN A 59 11.23 10.73 0.60
C ASN A 59 11.87 9.47 1.20
N GLY A 60 12.57 8.67 0.40
CA GLY A 60 13.16 7.43 0.91
C GLY A 60 14.04 6.70 -0.09
N GLU A 61 14.35 5.45 0.24
CA GLU A 61 15.13 4.54 -0.59
C GLU A 61 14.41 3.20 -0.70
N ILE A 62 14.33 2.66 -1.92
CA ILE A 62 13.80 1.31 -2.12
C ILE A 62 14.79 0.31 -1.56
N VAL A 63 14.39 -0.45 -0.55
CA VAL A 63 15.28 -1.41 0.15
C VAL A 63 14.93 -2.87 -0.13
N SER A 64 13.74 -3.16 -0.66
CA SER A 64 13.36 -4.53 -1.06
C SER A 64 12.22 -4.55 -2.06
N PHE A 65 12.22 -5.53 -2.95
CA PHE A 65 11.11 -5.87 -3.84
C PHE A 65 11.05 -7.39 -4.00
N TYR A 66 9.95 -8.01 -3.57
CA TYR A 66 9.86 -9.48 -3.46
C TYR A 66 8.45 -9.99 -3.66
N HIS A 67 8.33 -11.25 -4.07
CA HIS A 67 7.05 -11.96 -4.16
C HIS A 67 6.46 -12.13 -2.76
N PHE A 68 5.20 -11.71 -2.57
CA PHE A 68 4.56 -11.63 -1.26
C PHE A 68 3.54 -12.75 -1.05
N TYR A 69 2.35 -12.62 -1.65
CA TYR A 69 1.21 -13.49 -1.38
C TYR A 69 0.32 -13.59 -2.63
N HIS A 70 -0.12 -14.79 -2.99
CA HIS A 70 -1.07 -15.04 -4.10
C HIS A 70 -0.74 -14.35 -5.44
N GLY A 71 0.53 -14.31 -5.84
CA GLY A 71 0.96 -13.69 -7.10
C GLY A 71 1.28 -12.20 -6.97
N ALA A 72 0.88 -11.58 -5.87
CA ALA A 72 1.19 -10.20 -5.55
C ALA A 72 2.62 -10.02 -5.04
N TRP A 73 3.18 -8.85 -5.28
CA TRP A 73 4.51 -8.44 -4.82
C TRP A 73 4.41 -7.39 -3.73
N ALA A 74 5.51 -7.18 -3.02
CA ALA A 74 5.67 -6.15 -2.02
C ALA A 74 6.93 -5.33 -2.30
N LEU A 75 6.84 -4.02 -2.07
CA LEU A 75 7.92 -3.07 -2.19
C LEU A 75 8.14 -2.39 -0.84
N LEU A 76 9.37 -2.41 -0.33
CA LEU A 76 9.71 -1.72 0.92
C LEU A 76 10.52 -0.47 0.61
N VAL A 77 10.06 0.66 1.15
CA VAL A 77 10.80 1.92 1.10
C VAL A 77 11.21 2.29 2.52
N LYS A 78 12.51 2.48 2.73
CA LYS A 78 13.06 3.03 3.96
C LYS A 78 13.01 4.55 3.89
N HIS A 79 12.30 5.15 4.82
CA HIS A 79 12.30 6.57 5.11
C HIS A 79 13.24 6.86 6.29
N ASP A 80 13.24 8.09 6.81
CA ASP A 80 14.16 8.49 7.87
C ASP A 80 13.94 7.68 9.17
N ASP A 81 12.69 7.59 9.64
CA ASP A 81 12.35 6.94 10.92
C ASP A 81 11.61 5.60 10.78
N ILE A 82 11.10 5.30 9.58
CA ILE A 82 10.20 4.16 9.34
C ILE A 82 10.53 3.43 8.04
N VAL A 83 10.12 2.17 7.94
CA VAL A 83 10.06 1.43 6.68
C VAL A 83 8.60 1.17 6.37
N ILE A 84 8.13 1.62 5.21
CA ILE A 84 6.78 1.36 4.73
C ILE A 84 6.81 0.16 3.79
N ASN A 85 5.94 -0.81 4.05
CA ASN A 85 5.66 -1.92 3.15
C ASN A 85 4.45 -1.57 2.27
N TYR A 86 4.70 -1.39 0.97
CA TYR A 86 3.67 -1.29 -0.06
C TYR A 86 3.36 -2.71 -0.55
N GLY A 87 2.37 -3.34 0.08
CA GLY A 87 1.88 -4.66 -0.29
C GLY A 87 0.94 -4.61 -1.49
N GLU A 88 0.70 -5.78 -2.09
CA GLU A 88 -0.23 -5.97 -3.22
C GLU A 88 0.10 -5.07 -4.43
N VAL A 89 1.40 -4.96 -4.74
CA VAL A 89 1.89 -4.33 -5.97
C VAL A 89 2.15 -5.37 -7.05
N ASP A 90 2.11 -4.96 -8.31
CA ASP A 90 2.33 -5.84 -9.45
C ASP A 90 3.82 -6.20 -9.62
N ALA A 91 4.11 -7.38 -10.17
CA ALA A 91 5.45 -7.86 -10.45
C ALA A 91 6.28 -6.93 -11.38
N ASP A 92 5.61 -6.21 -12.29
CA ASP A 92 6.24 -5.27 -13.21
C ASP A 92 6.45 -3.86 -12.61
N SER A 93 6.13 -3.65 -11.33
CA SER A 93 6.16 -2.32 -10.67
C SER A 93 7.47 -1.56 -10.85
N LEU A 94 8.61 -2.18 -10.54
CA LEU A 94 9.92 -1.54 -10.67
C LEU A 94 10.30 -1.27 -12.14
N LYS A 95 9.93 -2.18 -13.04
CA LYS A 95 10.17 -2.04 -14.48
C LYS A 95 9.38 -0.85 -15.06
N ILE A 96 8.10 -0.73 -14.73
CA ILE A 96 7.21 0.35 -15.22
C ILE A 96 7.62 1.71 -14.66
N SER A 97 7.97 1.76 -13.37
CA SER A 97 8.46 2.99 -12.73
C SER A 97 9.89 3.35 -13.11
N LYS A 98 10.61 2.47 -13.82
CA LYS A 98 12.04 2.61 -14.18
C LYS A 98 12.93 2.78 -12.95
N LEU A 99 12.60 2.07 -11.88
CA LEU A 99 13.30 2.08 -10.60
C LEU A 99 13.94 0.72 -10.32
N LYS A 100 14.87 0.69 -9.38
CA LYS A 100 15.46 -0.53 -8.81
C LYS A 100 15.70 -0.36 -7.31
N ILE A 101 15.99 -1.47 -6.64
CA ILE A 101 16.46 -1.46 -5.25
C ILE A 101 17.72 -0.58 -5.14
N GLY A 102 17.77 0.27 -4.13
CA GLY A 102 18.80 1.27 -3.89
C GLY A 102 18.49 2.66 -4.48
N ASP A 103 17.50 2.79 -5.35
CA ASP A 103 17.11 4.10 -5.88
C ASP A 103 16.42 4.95 -4.80
N LYS A 104 16.73 6.25 -4.81
CA LYS A 104 16.03 7.25 -4.00
C LYS A 104 14.70 7.61 -4.65
N VAL A 105 13.68 7.80 -3.82
CA VAL A 105 12.34 8.21 -4.22
C VAL A 105 11.93 9.47 -3.46
N THR A 106 11.02 10.23 -4.04
CA THR A 106 10.45 11.44 -3.43
C THR A 106 8.99 11.25 -3.06
N ALA A 107 8.52 12.01 -2.07
CA ALA A 107 7.11 12.03 -1.71
C ALA A 107 6.25 12.35 -2.95
N GLY A 108 5.23 11.54 -3.22
CA GLY A 108 4.37 11.72 -4.40
C GLY A 108 4.89 11.06 -5.68
N GLN A 109 6.08 10.46 -5.68
CA GLN A 109 6.62 9.74 -6.83
C GLN A 109 5.94 8.37 -7.01
N GLN A 110 5.62 8.02 -8.26
CA GLN A 110 5.19 6.66 -8.59
C GLN A 110 6.34 5.67 -8.39
N ILE A 111 6.08 4.65 -7.57
CA ILE A 111 7.04 3.59 -7.22
C ILE A 111 6.56 2.20 -7.63
N GLY A 112 5.32 2.09 -8.12
CA GLY A 112 4.76 0.85 -8.61
C GLY A 112 3.37 1.03 -9.18
N ILE A 113 2.67 -0.08 -9.29
CA ILE A 113 1.30 -0.19 -9.79
C ILE A 113 0.57 -1.28 -9.01
N VAL A 114 -0.74 -1.11 -8.83
CA VAL A 114 -1.61 -2.08 -8.13
C VAL A 114 -1.72 -3.37 -8.94
N GLU A 115 -1.66 -4.50 -8.26
CA GLU A 115 -1.87 -5.85 -8.82
C GLU A 115 -3.36 -6.16 -9.06
N GLU A 116 -3.71 -7.36 -9.55
CA GLU A 116 -5.08 -7.69 -10.01
C GLU A 116 -6.01 -8.21 -8.90
#